data_AF-S4PL79-F1
#
_entry.id   AF-S4PL79-F1
#
_cell.length_a   1.000
_cell.length_b   1.000
_cell.length_c   1.000
_cell.angle_alpha   90.00
_cell.angle_beta   90.00
_cell.angle_gamma   90.00
#
_symmetry.space_group_name_H-M   'P 1'
#
loop_
_entity.id
_entity.type
_entity.pdbx_description
1 polymer ?
#
loop_
_entity_poly.entity_id
_entity_poly.type
_entity_poly.pdbx_seq_one_letter_code
_entity_poly.pdbx_strand_id
1 'polypeptide(L)'
;MNTVGPYHNRQETYAYFSLPFCAGTKVTIGHYHETLSEALQGVELELSGLDITFKDNVPAQQFCAIELHEQSYKALVYAVKNHYWYQMYVDDLP
;
A
#
# COMPACT_ATOMS: atom_id res chain seq x y z
N MET A 1 4.31 1.46 2.04
CA MET A 1 3.74 0.27 1.37
C MET A 1 4.79 -0.31 0.45
N ASN A 2 4.75 -1.59 0.13
CA ASN A 2 5.74 -2.19 -0.77
C ASN A 2 5.04 -2.88 -1.95
N THR A 3 4.66 -4.15 -1.77
CA THR A 3 4.08 -4.95 -2.83
C THR A 3 2.73 -5.52 -2.46
N VAL A 4 2.00 -5.93 -3.50
CA VAL A 4 0.82 -6.78 -3.45
C VAL A 4 1.02 -8.02 -4.33
N GLY A 5 0.43 -9.14 -3.95
CA GLY A 5 0.51 -10.36 -4.76
C GLY A 5 -0.36 -11.49 -4.24
N PRO A 6 -0.58 -12.54 -5.05
CA PRO A 6 -1.37 -13.70 -4.65
C PRO A 6 -0.67 -14.48 -3.52
N TYR A 7 -1.42 -14.86 -2.49
CA TYR A 7 -0.87 -15.63 -1.36
C TYR A 7 -0.27 -16.99 -1.79
N HIS A 8 -0.85 -17.60 -2.81
CA HIS A 8 -0.47 -18.93 -3.30
C HIS A 8 0.77 -18.92 -4.21
N ASN A 9 1.19 -17.76 -4.72
CA ASN A 9 2.37 -17.63 -5.59
C ASN A 9 3.26 -16.46 -5.14
N ARG A 10 4.18 -16.73 -4.20
CA ARG A 10 5.03 -15.69 -3.60
C ARG A 10 6.13 -15.14 -4.53
N GLN A 11 6.35 -15.74 -5.69
CA GLN A 11 7.28 -15.20 -6.70
C GLN A 11 6.64 -14.07 -7.51
N GLU A 12 5.32 -13.95 -7.46
CA GLU A 12 4.56 -12.93 -8.15
C GLU A 12 4.25 -11.79 -7.19
N THR A 13 4.95 -10.67 -7.39
CA THR A 13 4.77 -9.45 -6.60
C THR A 13 4.69 -8.25 -7.53
N TYR A 14 3.70 -7.41 -7.30
CA TYR A 14 3.44 -6.17 -8.02
C TYR A 14 3.55 -4.98 -7.07
N ALA A 15 3.78 -3.78 -7.61
CA ALA A 15 3.75 -2.54 -6.83
C ALA A 15 2.39 -2.38 -6.11
N TYR A 16 2.39 -1.78 -4.92
CA TYR A 16 1.19 -1.65 -4.10
C TYR A 16 0.04 -0.95 -4.84
N PHE A 17 0.31 0.15 -5.53
CA PHE A 17 -0.70 0.89 -6.31
C PHE A 17 -1.03 0.29 -7.69
N SER A 18 -0.59 -0.95 -7.97
CA SER A 18 -1.07 -1.70 -9.14
C SER A 18 -2.57 -2.04 -9.04
N LEU A 19 -3.09 -2.16 -7.82
CA LEU A 19 -4.52 -2.23 -7.55
C LEU A 19 -5.05 -0.82 -7.25
N PRO A 20 -6.34 -0.56 -7.56
CA PRO A 20 -6.94 0.77 -7.44
C PRO A 20 -7.27 1.12 -5.98
N PHE A 21 -6.26 1.10 -5.11
CA PHE A 21 -6.36 1.56 -3.73
C PHE A 21 -6.38 3.09 -3.68
N CYS A 22 -6.90 3.61 -2.58
CA CYS A 22 -6.80 5.04 -2.31
C CYS A 22 -5.37 5.40 -1.91
N ALA A 23 -4.79 6.35 -2.63
CA ALA A 23 -3.64 7.10 -2.16
C ALA A 23 -4.12 8.23 -1.24
N GLY A 24 -3.39 8.50 -0.17
CA GLY A 24 -3.72 9.59 0.72
C GLY A 24 -3.18 10.95 0.27
N THR A 25 -3.59 11.99 1.00
CA THR A 25 -3.30 13.39 0.65
C THR A 25 -1.88 13.82 0.97
N LYS A 26 -1.13 13.01 1.74
CA LYS A 26 0.24 13.29 2.12
C LYS A 26 1.18 12.89 0.98
N VAL A 27 1.60 13.88 0.19
CA VAL A 27 2.45 13.68 -1.00
C VAL A 27 3.94 13.53 -0.63
N THR A 28 4.36 14.00 0.55
CA THR A 28 5.76 13.97 0.98
C THR A 28 5.92 13.41 2.39
N ILE A 29 6.87 12.49 2.58
CA ILE A 29 7.50 12.24 3.89
C ILE A 29 8.70 13.19 3.98
N GLY A 30 8.99 13.71 5.18
CA GLY A 30 10.24 14.44 5.43
C GLY A 30 11.52 13.61 5.26
N HIS A 31 11.38 12.28 5.14
CA HIS A 31 12.47 11.34 4.92
C HIS A 31 12.19 10.52 3.66
N TYR A 32 12.73 10.98 2.54
CA TYR A 32 12.84 10.18 1.31
C TYR A 32 13.96 9.16 1.54
N HIS A 33 13.61 8.01 2.10
CA HIS A 33 14.55 6.91 2.31
C HIS A 33 14.76 6.13 1.02
N GLU A 34 15.34 6.74 -0.02
CA GLU A 34 16.15 5.94 -0.95
C GLU A 34 17.41 5.51 -0.19
N THR A 35 17.29 4.48 0.64
CA THR A 35 18.44 3.91 1.33
C THR A 35 19.13 2.94 0.39
N LEU A 36 20.47 2.94 0.40
CA LEU A 36 21.28 1.96 -0.35
C LEU A 36 20.80 0.52 -0.14
N SER A 37 20.26 0.21 1.04
CA SER A 37 19.70 -1.10 1.39
C SER A 37 18.44 -1.46 0.61
N GLU A 38 17.53 -0.51 0.33
CA GLU A 38 16.34 -0.74 -0.50
C GLU A 38 16.73 -1.06 -1.94
N ALA A 39 17.66 -0.28 -2.50
CA ALA A 39 18.21 -0.53 -3.83
C ALA A 39 18.90 -1.89 -3.94
N LEU A 40 19.64 -2.31 -2.91
CA LEU A 40 20.28 -3.63 -2.86
C LEU A 40 19.28 -4.79 -2.69
N GLN A 41 18.15 -4.57 -2.02
CA GLN A 41 17.08 -5.57 -1.88
C GLN A 41 16.15 -5.59 -3.10
N GLY A 42 16.23 -4.60 -3.99
CA GLY A 42 15.32 -4.45 -5.13
C GLY A 42 13.89 -4.14 -4.69
N VAL A 43 13.75 -3.42 -3.57
CA VAL A 43 12.46 -3.02 -3.00
C VAL A 43 12.25 -1.53 -3.24
N GLU A 44 11.05 -1.16 -3.66
CA GLU A 44 10.64 0.24 -3.81
C GLU A 44 9.46 0.50 -2.88
N LEU A 45 9.71 1.28 -1.80
CA LEU A 45 8.67 1.62 -0.84
C LEU A 45 7.80 2.76 -1.37
N GLU A 46 6.53 2.46 -1.61
CA GLU A 46 5.54 3.47 -1.99
C GLU A 46 4.86 4.10 -0.78
N LEU A 47 4.71 5.41 -0.83
CA LEU A 47 4.00 6.21 0.15
C LEU A 47 2.50 5.95 0.11
N SER A 48 1.91 5.46 1.20
CA SER A 48 0.45 5.28 1.28
C SER A 48 -0.30 6.61 1.26
N GLY A 49 0.35 7.70 1.67
CA GLY A 49 -0.24 9.01 1.87
C GLY A 49 -1.20 9.09 3.08
N LEU A 50 -1.35 8.00 3.83
CA LEU A 50 -2.16 7.94 5.05
C LEU A 50 -1.39 8.57 6.22
N ASP A 51 -2.04 9.47 6.96
CA ASP A 51 -1.46 10.02 8.18
C ASP A 51 -1.82 9.12 9.37
N ILE A 52 -0.88 8.24 9.72
CA ILE A 52 -1.03 7.27 10.80
C ILE A 52 0.01 7.59 11.87
N THR A 53 -0.46 7.99 13.04
CA THR A 53 0.38 8.25 14.22
C THR A 53 0.15 7.17 15.27
N PHE A 54 1.24 6.66 15.86
CA PHE A 54 1.13 5.67 16.92
C PHE A 54 0.52 6.26 18.20
N LYS A 55 -0.36 5.50 18.85
CA LYS A 55 -1.09 5.87 20.09
C LYS A 55 -2.07 7.06 19.98
N ASP A 56 -2.21 7.68 18.82
CA ASP A 56 -3.25 8.70 18.62
C ASP A 56 -4.63 8.05 18.51
N ASN A 57 -5.57 8.54 19.32
CA ASN A 57 -6.95 8.09 19.29
C ASN A 57 -7.72 8.91 18.26
N VAL A 58 -7.99 8.30 17.10
CA VAL A 58 -8.76 8.92 16.02
C VAL A 58 -10.13 8.24 15.88
N PRO A 59 -11.23 9.00 15.73
CA PRO A 59 -12.53 8.42 15.48
C PRO A 59 -12.57 7.73 14.11
N ALA A 60 -13.41 6.70 13.98
CA ALA A 60 -13.63 6.04 12.71
C ALA A 60 -14.20 7.04 11.69
N GLN A 61 -13.48 7.23 10.59
CA GLN A 61 -13.85 8.16 9.54
C GLN A 61 -13.63 7.52 8.17
N GLN A 62 -14.48 7.91 7.21
CA GLN A 62 -14.26 7.50 5.83
C GLN A 62 -13.01 8.21 5.31
N PHE A 63 -12.00 7.43 4.94
CA PHE A 63 -10.74 7.98 4.43
C PHE A 63 -10.89 8.54 3.02
N CYS A 64 -11.49 7.76 2.12
CA CYS A 64 -11.66 8.11 0.72
C CYS A 64 -12.98 7.52 0.19
N ALA A 65 -13.45 8.05 -0.94
CA ALA A 65 -14.45 7.41 -1.77
C ALA A 65 -13.86 7.28 -3.18
N ILE A 66 -13.96 6.11 -3.78
CA ILE A 66 -13.54 5.89 -5.17
C ILE A 66 -14.73 5.36 -5.96
N GLU A 67 -14.90 5.87 -7.17
CA GLU A 67 -15.85 5.31 -8.12
C GLU A 67 -15.17 4.17 -8.88
N LEU A 68 -15.74 2.97 -8.80
CA LEU A 68 -15.16 1.80 -9.45
C LEU A 68 -15.65 1.69 -10.89
N HIS A 69 -14.73 1.82 -11.84
CA HIS A 69 -14.96 1.46 -13.22
C HIS A 69 -14.85 -0.07 -13.42
N GLU A 70 -15.38 -0.59 -14.53
CA GLU A 70 -15.45 -2.03 -14.79
C GLU A 70 -14.10 -2.76 -14.66
N GLN A 71 -13.02 -2.13 -15.16
CA GLN A 71 -11.67 -2.69 -15.09
C GLN A 71 -11.17 -2.77 -13.65
N SER A 72 -11.28 -1.67 -12.90
CA SER A 72 -10.90 -1.57 -11.49
C SER A 72 -11.66 -2.55 -10.61
N TYR A 73 -12.98 -2.67 -10.85
CA TYR A 73 -13.84 -3.62 -10.17
C TYR A 73 -13.40 -5.07 -10.42
N LYS A 74 -13.16 -5.44 -11.69
CA LYS A 74 -12.68 -6.80 -12.04
C LYS A 74 -11.32 -7.10 -11.41
N ALA A 75 -10.41 -6.13 -11.37
CA ALA A 75 -9.10 -6.29 -10.72
C ALA A 75 -9.23 -6.57 -9.22
N LEU A 76 -10.07 -5.81 -8.51
CA LEU A 76 -10.34 -6.04 -7.08
C LEU A 76 -11.00 -7.39 -6.83
N VAL A 77 -12.01 -7.77 -7.63
CA VAL A 77 -12.66 -9.09 -7.51
C VAL A 77 -11.65 -10.22 -7.73
N TYR A 78 -10.76 -10.09 -8.70
CA TYR A 78 -9.70 -11.06 -8.96
C TYR A 78 -8.73 -11.15 -7.77
N ALA A 79 -8.31 -10.01 -7.22
CA ALA A 79 -7.42 -9.95 -6.07
C ALA A 79 -8.03 -10.66 -4.85
N VAL A 80 -9.31 -10.40 -4.55
CA VAL A 80 -10.03 -11.05 -3.44
C VAL A 80 -10.13 -12.56 -3.66
N LYS A 81 -10.53 -13.01 -4.86
CA LYS A 81 -10.65 -14.46 -5.17
C LYS A 81 -9.34 -15.23 -5.04
N ASN A 82 -8.23 -14.58 -5.37
CA ASN A 82 -6.89 -15.19 -5.32
C ASN A 82 -6.17 -14.96 -3.99
N HIS A 83 -6.87 -14.42 -2.99
CA HIS A 83 -6.33 -14.13 -1.66
C HIS A 83 -5.06 -13.28 -1.75
N TYR A 84 -5.14 -12.15 -2.47
CA TYR A 84 -4.04 -11.22 -2.52
C TYR A 84 -3.73 -10.70 -1.12
N TRP A 85 -2.45 -10.60 -0.82
CA TRP A 85 -1.94 -9.98 0.39
C TRP A 85 -1.10 -8.76 0.01
N TYR A 86 -0.95 -7.84 0.94
CA TYR A 86 -0.13 -6.64 0.77
C TYR A 86 0.85 -6.52 1.93
N GLN A 87 1.95 -5.83 1.68
CA GLN A 87 2.96 -5.53 2.70
C GLN A 87 2.97 -4.04 3.04
N MET A 88 2.74 -3.74 4.32
CA MET A 88 2.85 -2.40 4.89
C MET A 88 4.05 -2.35 5.84
N TYR A 89 4.84 -1.28 5.70
CA TYR A 89 5.91 -0.92 6.65
C TYR A 89 5.43 0.26 7.46
N VAL A 90 5.62 0.19 8.78
CA VAL A 90 5.33 1.26 9.73
C VAL A 90 6.60 1.46 10.53
N ASP A 91 7.12 2.69 10.51
CA ASP A 91 8.34 3.08 11.19
C ASP A 91 8.01 4.06 12.34
N ASP A 92 9.01 4.45 13.13
CA ASP A 92 8.89 5.39 14.26
C ASP A 92 7.90 4.93 15.35
N LEU A 93 7.80 3.62 15.57
CA LEU A 93 7.09 3.04 16.71
C LEU A 93 8.00 3.02 17.96
N PRO A 94 7.56 3.57 19.13
CA PRO A 94 8.33 3.57 20.37
C PRO A 94 8.37 2.22 21.10
#